data_AF-A0A1V6QSX4-F1
#
_entry.id   AF-A0A1V6QSX4-F1
#
_cell.length_a   1.000
_cell.length_b   1.000
_cell.length_c   1.000
_cell.angle_alpha   90.00
_cell.angle_beta   90.00
_cell.angle_gamma   90.00
#
_symmetry.space_group_name_H-M   'P 1'
#
loop_
_entity.id
_entity.type
_entity.pdbx_description
1 polymer ?
#
loop_
_entity_poly.entity_id
_entity_poly.type
_entity_poly.pdbx_seq_one_letter_code
_entity_poly.pdbx_strand_id
1 'polypeptide(L)'
;MRIGLRHFLFKIKAAETDRYNCDKGSQTPKHILMQCPRYVVPRTKLWEQLWGIGINEMDYDKIVSNPQATRYVVNFMHRTGLLQQFQHVGVEEDDDDEPTGLAAMDLGVEDDGY
;
A
#
# COMPACT_ATOMS: atom_id res chain seq x y z
N MET A 1 2.18 4.54 4.40
CA MET A 1 1.40 3.30 4.21
C MET A 1 2.05 2.47 3.11
N ARG A 2 2.57 1.27 3.40
CA ARG A 2 3.21 0.35 2.44
C ARG A 2 2.35 -0.92 2.32
N ILE A 3 1.53 -1.00 1.28
CA ILE A 3 0.53 -2.09 1.08
C ILE A 3 0.69 -2.80 -0.26
N GLY A 4 1.79 -2.51 -0.96
CA GLY A 4 2.05 -2.97 -2.30
C GLY A 4 3.10 -4.05 -2.35
N LEU A 5 2.74 -5.32 -2.12
CA LEU A 5 3.69 -6.43 -2.20
C LEU A 5 4.43 -6.46 -3.55
N ARG A 6 3.72 -6.36 -4.67
CA ARG A 6 4.37 -6.35 -6.00
C ARG A 6 5.32 -5.17 -6.18
N HIS A 7 4.88 -3.98 -5.77
CA HIS A 7 5.72 -2.78 -5.86
C HIS A 7 6.96 -2.88 -4.96
N PHE A 8 6.82 -3.49 -3.78
CA PHE A 8 7.93 -3.79 -2.88
C PHE A 8 8.91 -4.80 -3.50
N LEU A 9 8.42 -5.95 -3.98
CA LEU A 9 9.25 -6.99 -4.62
C LEU A 9 10.02 -6.44 -5.83
N PHE A 10 9.39 -5.60 -6.64
CA PHE A 10 10.06 -4.94 -7.75
C PHE A 10 11.20 -4.02 -7.29
N LYS A 11 10.98 -3.23 -6.24
CA LYS A 11 12.02 -2.34 -5.68
C LYS A 11 13.26 -3.08 -5.19
N ILE A 12 13.09 -4.31 -4.69
CA ILE A 12 14.21 -5.17 -4.27
C ILE A 12 14.70 -6.12 -5.37
N LYS A 13 14.27 -5.92 -6.63
CA LYS A 13 14.61 -6.76 -7.79
C LYS A 13 14.19 -8.25 -7.65
N ALA A 14 13.24 -8.55 -6.76
CA ALA A 14 12.67 -9.89 -6.57
C ALA A 14 11.45 -10.16 -7.46
N ALA A 15 11.00 -9.18 -8.24
CA ALA A 15 9.97 -9.34 -9.26
C ALA A 15 10.34 -8.53 -10.52
N GLU A 16 10.00 -9.07 -11.69
CA GLU A 16 10.27 -8.43 -12.99
C GLU A 16 9.45 -7.16 -13.23
N THR A 17 8.31 -7.02 -12.55
CA THR A 17 7.41 -5.88 -12.73
C THR A 17 6.70 -5.49 -11.44
N ASP A 18 6.48 -4.18 -11.27
CA ASP A 18 5.65 -3.61 -10.21
C ASP A 18 4.16 -3.47 -10.59
N ARG A 19 3.79 -3.81 -11.84
CA ARG A 19 2.42 -3.70 -12.33
C ARG A 19 1.48 -4.52 -11.47
N TYR A 20 0.40 -3.88 -11.04
CA TYR A 20 -0.68 -4.55 -10.33
C TYR A 20 -1.54 -5.36 -11.31
N ASN A 21 -2.30 -6.35 -10.83
CA ASN A 21 -3.12 -7.28 -11.62
C ASN A 21 -4.20 -6.62 -12.52
N CYS A 22 -4.30 -5.29 -12.55
CA CYS A 22 -5.14 -4.55 -13.48
C CYS A 22 -4.36 -3.93 -14.65
N ASP A 23 -3.03 -4.09 -14.70
CA ASP A 23 -2.10 -3.60 -15.72
C ASP A 23 -2.12 -2.08 -15.99
N LYS A 24 -2.79 -1.31 -15.12
CA LYS A 24 -2.98 0.14 -15.26
C LYS A 24 -2.10 0.98 -14.32
N GLY A 25 -1.19 0.34 -13.59
CA GLY A 25 -0.30 1.02 -12.66
C GLY A 25 0.32 0.09 -11.65
N SER A 26 1.31 0.61 -10.93
CA SER A 26 1.99 -0.10 -9.86
C SER A 26 1.09 -0.23 -8.64
N GLN A 27 1.37 -1.22 -7.79
CA GLN A 27 0.59 -1.44 -6.57
C GLN A 27 0.91 -0.40 -5.47
N THR A 28 0.51 0.86 -5.66
CA THR A 28 0.70 1.96 -4.69
C THR A 28 -0.62 2.36 -4.03
N PRO A 29 -0.61 2.92 -2.81
CA PRO A 29 -1.85 3.42 -2.18
C PRO A 29 -2.63 4.38 -3.08
N LYS A 30 -1.94 5.30 -3.77
CA LYS A 30 -2.55 6.23 -4.71
C LYS A 30 -3.24 5.51 -5.87
N HIS A 31 -2.58 4.53 -6.49
CA HIS A 31 -3.20 3.75 -7.56
C HIS A 31 -4.43 2.99 -7.06
N ILE A 32 -4.32 2.30 -5.92
CA ILE A 32 -5.41 1.50 -5.34
C ILE A 32 -6.61 2.38 -4.96
N LEU A 33 -6.36 3.51 -4.30
CA LEU A 33 -7.39 4.43 -3.82
C LEU A 33 -8.06 5.21 -4.94
N MET A 34 -7.31 5.60 -5.98
CA MET A 34 -7.76 6.60 -6.96
C MET A 34 -8.01 6.03 -8.36
N GLN A 35 -7.26 5.02 -8.80
CA GLN A 35 -7.18 4.67 -10.23
C GLN A 35 -7.52 3.21 -10.58
N CYS A 36 -7.28 2.27 -9.67
CA CYS A 36 -7.35 0.85 -9.97
C CYS A 36 -8.78 0.39 -10.31
N PRO A 37 -9.07 -0.11 -11.53
CA PRO A 37 -10.44 -0.45 -11.94
C PRO A 37 -11.07 -1.59 -11.14
N ARG A 38 -10.26 -2.44 -10.48
CA ARG A 38 -10.76 -3.53 -9.63
C ARG A 38 -11.55 -3.05 -8.42
N TYR A 39 -11.34 -1.80 -8.00
CA TYR A 39 -11.94 -1.23 -6.79
C TYR A 39 -12.97 -0.14 -7.08
N VAL A 40 -13.57 -0.12 -8.28
CA VAL A 40 -14.63 0.87 -8.62
C VAL A 40 -15.76 0.86 -7.60
N VAL A 41 -16.35 -0.30 -7.31
CA VAL A 41 -17.48 -0.41 -6.35
C VAL A 41 -17.13 0.12 -4.95
N PRO A 42 -16.09 -0.38 -4.26
CA PRO A 42 -15.75 0.15 -2.94
C PRO A 42 -15.31 1.62 -2.97
N ARG A 43 -14.74 2.10 -4.08
CA ARG A 43 -14.35 3.50 -4.26
C ARG A 43 -15.55 4.42 -4.44
N THR A 44 -16.61 3.99 -5.13
CA THR A 44 -17.86 4.77 -5.20
C THR A 44 -18.42 5.03 -3.81
N LYS A 45 -18.46 3.99 -2.96
CA LYS A 45 -18.88 4.13 -1.56
C LYS A 45 -17.97 5.08 -0.77
N LEU A 46 -16.65 5.00 -0.97
CA LEU A 46 -15.71 5.94 -0.37
C LEU A 46 -16.04 7.38 -0.76
N TRP A 47 -16.28 7.66 -2.05
CA TRP A 47 -16.60 9.00 -2.52
C TRP A 47 -17.89 9.56 -1.93
N GLU A 48 -18.94 8.75 -1.79
CA GLU A 48 -20.18 9.15 -1.10
C GLU A 48 -19.89 9.61 0.34
N GLN A 49 -19.03 8.90 1.07
CA GLN A 49 -18.65 9.25 2.44
C GLN A 49 -17.79 10.52 2.50
N LEU A 50 -16.92 10.73 1.52
CA LEU A 50 -16.07 11.92 1.42
C LEU A 50 -16.90 13.18 1.10
N TRP A 51 -17.88 13.07 0.21
CA TRP A 51 -18.83 14.16 -0.06
C TRP A 51 -19.66 14.53 1.17
N GLY A 52 -20.07 13.54 1.96
CA GLY A 52 -20.78 13.77 3.22
C GLY A 52 -20.03 14.59 4.26
N ILE A 53 -18.69 14.69 4.14
CA ILE A 53 -17.84 15.51 5.02
C ILE A 53 -17.24 16.73 4.30
N GLY A 54 -17.76 17.09 3.12
CA GLY A 54 -17.35 18.28 2.37
C GLY A 54 -16.07 18.13 1.53
N ILE A 55 -15.55 16.91 1.34
CA ILE A 55 -14.41 16.65 0.46
C ILE A 55 -14.93 16.35 -0.95
N ASN A 56 -14.80 17.32 -1.85
CA ASN A 56 -15.29 17.24 -3.23
C ASN A 56 -14.18 17.07 -4.26
N GLU A 57 -12.93 17.32 -3.88
CA GLU A 57 -11.78 17.23 -4.78
C GLU A 57 -11.14 15.84 -4.73
N MET A 58 -10.75 15.34 -5.90
CA MET A 58 -9.98 14.10 -6.04
C MET A 58 -8.48 14.31 -5.78
N ASP A 59 -8.14 14.79 -4.59
CA ASP A 59 -6.76 15.02 -4.17
C ASP A 59 -6.33 13.95 -3.17
N TYR A 60 -5.38 13.11 -3.59
CA TYR A 60 -4.86 12.01 -2.78
C TYR A 60 -4.28 12.52 -1.45
N ASP A 61 -3.45 13.56 -1.48
CA ASP A 61 -2.73 14.03 -0.30
C ASP A 61 -3.68 14.70 0.69
N LYS A 62 -4.67 15.47 0.20
CA LYS A 62 -5.74 16.04 1.05
C LYS A 62 -6.60 14.95 1.70
N ILE A 63 -6.94 13.89 0.98
CA ILE A 63 -7.78 12.81 1.49
C ILE A 63 -7.06 12.02 2.59
N VAL A 64 -5.80 11.65 2.38
CA VAL A 64 -5.05 10.83 3.36
C VAL A 64 -4.53 11.63 4.55
N SER A 65 -4.42 12.96 4.43
CA SER A 65 -4.04 13.84 5.54
C SER A 65 -5.22 14.30 6.39
N ASN A 66 -6.46 14.20 5.89
CA ASN A 66 -7.65 14.56 6.65
C ASN A 66 -8.02 13.45 7.68
N PRO A 67 -8.10 13.77 8.98
CA PRO A 67 -8.38 12.77 10.02
C PRO A 67 -9.74 12.09 9.91
N GLN A 68 -10.78 12.81 9.45
CA GLN A 68 -12.12 12.23 9.25
C GLN A 68 -12.13 11.30 8.03
N ALA A 69 -11.54 11.74 6.92
CA ALA A 69 -11.44 10.96 5.68
C ALA A 69 -10.62 9.68 5.85
N THR A 70 -9.55 9.74 6.65
CA THR A 70 -8.67 8.61 6.93
C THR A 70 -9.43 7.38 7.43
N ARG A 71 -10.49 7.56 8.24
CA ARG A 71 -11.33 6.44 8.70
C ARG A 71 -12.00 5.70 7.54
N TYR A 72 -12.48 6.43 6.54
CA TYR A 72 -13.10 5.84 5.35
C TYR A 72 -12.06 5.21 4.43
N VAL A 73 -10.89 5.84 4.27
CA VAL A 73 -9.76 5.27 3.53
C VAL A 73 -9.33 3.95 4.15
N VAL A 74 -9.18 3.86 5.47
CA VAL A 74 -8.81 2.61 6.15
C VAL A 74 -9.85 1.51 5.91
N ASN A 75 -11.14 1.82 5.97
CA ASN A 75 -12.21 0.85 5.67
C ASN A 75 -12.15 0.38 4.20
N PHE A 76 -11.93 1.30 3.26
CA PHE A 76 -11.70 0.97 1.87
C PHE A 76 -10.50 0.03 1.71
N MET A 77 -9.34 0.37 2.31
CA MET A 77 -8.11 -0.43 2.25
C MET A 77 -8.31 -1.82 2.84
N HIS A 78 -9.01 -1.93 3.98
CA HIS A 78 -9.35 -3.22 4.59
C HIS A 78 -10.16 -4.10 3.63
N ARG A 79 -11.16 -3.54 2.94
CA ARG A 79 -11.99 -4.26 1.96
C ARG A 79 -11.23 -4.73 0.72
N THR A 80 -10.08 -4.13 0.41
CA THR A 80 -9.25 -4.57 -0.73
C THR A 80 -8.55 -5.90 -0.49
N GLY A 81 -8.42 -6.34 0.77
CA GLY A 81 -7.64 -7.53 1.14
C GLY A 81 -6.11 -7.36 1.01
N LEU A 82 -5.64 -6.22 0.50
CA LEU A 82 -4.21 -5.98 0.24
C LEU A 82 -3.35 -5.93 1.49
N LEU A 83 -3.94 -5.61 2.64
CA LEU A 83 -3.23 -5.57 3.93
C LEU A 83 -2.73 -6.95 4.36
N GLN A 84 -3.37 -8.03 3.89
CA GLN A 84 -3.02 -9.41 4.24
C GLN A 84 -1.83 -9.95 3.42
N GLN A 85 -1.35 -9.22 2.41
CA GLN A 85 -0.28 -9.69 1.53
C GLN A 85 1.06 -9.90 2.24
N PHE A 86 1.23 -9.31 3.42
CA PHE A 86 2.43 -9.49 4.25
C PHE A 86 2.21 -10.51 5.39
N GLN A 87 1.04 -11.13 5.49
CA GLN A 87 0.71 -12.07 6.57
C GLN A 87 1.13 -13.52 6.30
N HIS A 88 1.97 -13.78 5.29
CA HIS A 88 2.37 -15.13 4.90
C HIS A 88 3.87 -15.42 5.04
N VAL A 89 4.54 -14.77 5.98
CA VAL A 89 5.83 -15.28 6.49
C VAL A 89 5.51 -15.90 7.84
N GLY A 90 5.17 -17.19 7.84
CA GLY A 90 5.42 -17.97 9.04
C GLY A 90 6.91 -17.86 9.29
N VAL A 91 7.31 -17.28 10.41
CA VAL A 91 8.62 -17.58 10.95
C VAL A 91 8.51 -19.05 11.28
N GLU A 92 8.96 -19.92 10.38
CA GLU A 92 9.29 -21.27 10.82
C GLU A 92 10.37 -21.04 11.87
N GLU A 93 10.03 -21.32 13.13
CA GLU A 93 11.00 -21.45 14.20
C GLU A 93 11.82 -22.69 13.84
N ASP A 94 12.73 -22.54 12.86
CA ASP A 94 13.79 -23.49 12.66
C ASP A 94 14.68 -23.36 13.90
N ASP A 95 14.56 -24.34 14.79
CA ASP A 95 15.42 -24.59 15.96
C ASP A 95 16.87 -24.90 15.53
N ASP A 96 17.47 -24.08 14.68
CA ASP A 96 18.89 -24.15 14.34
C ASP A 96 19.51 -22.75 14.41
N ASP A 97 20.45 -22.60 15.34
CA ASP A 97 21.23 -21.40 15.69
C ASP A 97 21.92 -20.74 14.48
N GLU A 98 21.21 -19.92 13.70
CA GLU A 98 21.82 -18.93 12.80
C GLU A 98 21.05 -17.60 12.86
N PRO A 99 21.70 -16.46 13.18
CA PRO A 99 21.02 -15.22 13.50
C PRO A 99 20.47 -14.58 12.23
N THR A 100 19.25 -14.96 11.86
CA THR A 100 18.53 -14.39 10.73
C THR A 100 17.59 -13.30 11.24
N GLY A 101 17.76 -12.06 10.74
CA GLY A 101 16.63 -11.11 10.70
C GLY A 101 16.77 -9.75 11.38
N LEU A 102 17.94 -9.35 11.90
CA LEU A 102 18.17 -7.96 12.36
C LEU A 102 19.34 -7.24 11.68
N ALA A 103 20.27 -7.98 11.04
CA ALA A 103 21.48 -7.39 10.46
C ALA A 103 21.27 -6.68 9.10
N ALA A 104 20.10 -6.78 8.47
CA ALA A 104 19.85 -6.22 7.14
C ALA A 104 19.29 -4.79 7.14
N MET A 105 19.13 -4.15 8.30
CA MET A 105 18.54 -2.80 8.42
C MET A 105 19.55 -1.69 8.67
N ASP A 106 20.84 -1.95 8.43
CA ASP A 106 21.81 -0.87 8.23
C ASP A 106 21.70 -0.34 6.80
N LEU A 107 20.62 0.41 6.53
CA LEU A 107 20.61 1.34 5.41
C LEU A 107 21.28 2.62 5.88
N GLY A 108 22.60 2.60 5.78
CA GLY A 108 23.43 3.80 5.82
C GLY A 108 22.85 4.87 4.91
N VAL A 109 22.66 6.03 5.52
CA VAL A 109 22.40 7.32 4.88
C VAL A 109 23.54 7.61 3.91
N GLU A 110 23.25 7.78 2.62
CA GLU A 110 23.98 8.73 1.79
C GLU A 110 22.99 9.55 0.97
N ASP A 111 23.04 10.84 1.25
CA ASP A 111 22.42 11.99 0.61
C ASP A 111 23.24 12.31 -0.65
N ASP A 112 22.69 12.09 -1.84
CA ASP A 112 23.22 12.65 -3.09
C ASP A 112 22.18 13.53 -3.78
N GLY A 113 22.20 14.80 -3.39
CA GLY A 113 21.47 15.86 -4.08
C GLY A 113 21.84 15.96 -5.56
N TYR A 114 20.79 15.97 -6.40
CA TYR A 114 20.69 16.83 -7.57
C TYR A 114 19.22 17.09 -7.93
#